data_AF-A0A7K4N0H4-F1
#
_entry.id   AF-A0A7K4N0H4-F1
#
_cell.length_a   1.000
_cell.length_b   1.000
_cell.length_c   1.000
_cell.angle_alpha   90.00
_cell.angle_beta   90.00
_cell.angle_gamma   90.00
#
_symmetry.space_group_name_H-M   'P 1'
#
loop_
_entity.id
_entity.type
_entity.pdbx_description
1 polymer ?
#
loop_
_entity_poly.entity_id
_entity_poly.type
_entity_poly.pdbx_seq_one_letter_code
_entity_poly.pdbx_strand_id
1 'polypeptide(L)' 'MHGQCYRKGNGQPYTRKEYIKGKPQIKITKFQSGSADRLQDYDYSVQLLINEKMQITHMAIESTRLAANKTLEKTTGE' A
#
# COMPACT_ATOMS: atom_id res chain seq x y z
N MET A 1 -9.16 9.07 12.12
CA MET A 1 -7.84 9.73 12.34
C MET A 1 -7.38 10.36 11.04
N HIS A 2 -6.95 11.61 11.07
CA HIS A 2 -6.43 12.29 9.88
C HIS A 2 -4.97 11.90 9.65
N GLY A 3 -4.61 11.59 8.39
CA GLY A 3 -3.25 11.18 8.03
C GLY A 3 -2.18 12.24 8.29
N GLN A 4 -2.58 13.51 8.40
CA GLN A 4 -1.69 14.64 8.71
C GLN A 4 -0.90 14.45 10.00
N CYS A 5 -1.52 13.89 11.05
CA CYS A 5 -0.88 13.72 12.35
C CYS A 5 0.24 12.67 12.35
N TYR A 6 0.24 11.76 11.37
CA TYR A 6 1.15 10.61 11.29
C TYR A 6 2.04 10.65 10.05
N ARG A 7 2.13 11.79 9.35
CA ARG A 7 2.92 11.89 8.13
C ARG A 7 4.43 11.78 8.41
N LYS A 8 4.88 12.27 9.55
CA LYS A 8 6.28 12.22 9.99
C LYS A 8 6.46 11.12 11.03
N GLY A 9 7.42 10.24 10.79
CA GLY A 9 7.81 9.23 11.77
C GLY A 9 8.61 9.87 12.90
N ASN A 10 7.98 10.07 14.05
CA ASN A 10 8.61 10.61 15.24
C ASN A 10 8.92 9.48 16.24
N GLY A 11 10.11 9.52 16.83
CA GLY A 11 10.53 8.53 17.83
C GLY A 11 10.94 7.18 17.25
N GLN A 12 11.01 6.17 18.12
CA GLN A 12 11.43 4.82 17.77
C GLN A 12 10.28 4.00 17.14
N PRO A 13 10.55 3.15 16.13
CA PRO A 13 9.52 2.30 15.53
C PRO A 13 8.91 1.32 16.53
N TYR A 14 7.58 1.38 16.69
CA TYR A 14 6.83 0.49 17.57
C TYR A 14 6.42 -0.80 16.83
N THR A 15 7.38 -1.72 16.66
CA THR A 15 7.20 -2.93 15.84
C THR A 15 7.40 -4.24 16.61
N ARG A 16 7.96 -4.18 17.82
CA ARG A 16 8.30 -5.34 18.63
C ARG A 16 7.05 -6.02 19.17
N LYS A 17 6.79 -7.23 18.67
CA LYS A 17 5.55 -7.97 18.95
C LYS A 17 5.49 -8.44 20.40
N GLU A 18 6.62 -8.68 21.06
CA GLU A 18 6.65 -9.10 22.47
C GLU A 18 6.09 -8.04 23.44
N TYR A 19 6.08 -6.76 23.04
CA TYR A 19 5.55 -5.66 23.85
C TYR A 19 4.14 -5.20 23.42
N ILE A 20 3.59 -5.75 22.33
CA ILE A 20 2.29 -5.34 21.76
C ILE A 20 1.24 -6.42 22.05
N LYS A 21 0.34 -6.18 23.02
CA LYS A 21 -0.72 -7.14 23.40
C LYS A 21 -1.82 -7.31 22.34
N GLY A 22 -2.08 -6.28 21.54
CA GLY A 22 -3.10 -6.30 20.51
C GLY A 22 -2.80 -5.28 19.44
N LYS A 23 -2.80 -5.70 18.17
CA LYS A 23 -2.65 -4.82 17.02
C LYS A 23 -3.95 -4.83 16.21
N PRO A 24 -4.43 -3.67 15.75
CA PRO A 24 -5.58 -3.63 14.85
C PRO A 24 -5.22 -4.32 13.53
N GLN A 25 -6.22 -4.93 12.89
CA GLN A 25 -6.07 -5.51 11.56
C GLN A 25 -5.82 -4.40 10.53
N ILE A 26 -4.86 -4.62 9.64
CA ILE A 26 -4.59 -3.71 8.53
C ILE A 26 -5.72 -3.77 7.50
N LYS A 27 -6.04 -2.63 6.90
CA LYS A 27 -7.15 -2.51 5.92
C LYS A 27 -6.81 -3.12 4.57
N ILE A 28 -5.55 -3.06 4.14
CA ILE A 28 -5.10 -3.76 2.93
C ILE A 28 -5.10 -5.26 3.18
N THR A 29 -5.83 -5.99 2.35
CA THR A 29 -5.94 -7.46 2.43
C THR A 29 -5.22 -8.16 1.28
N LYS A 30 -5.18 -7.53 0.10
CA LYS A 30 -4.54 -8.05 -1.10
C LYS A 30 -3.38 -7.15 -1.52
N PHE A 31 -2.18 -7.71 -1.60
CA PHE A 31 -0.97 -6.99 -2.02
C PHE A 31 -0.66 -7.14 -3.50
N GLN A 32 -1.25 -8.15 -4.15
CA GLN A 32 -1.11 -8.41 -5.58
C GLN A 32 -2.51 -8.43 -6.20
N SER A 33 -2.61 -8.01 -7.46
CA SER A 33 -3.85 -7.96 -8.23
C SER A 33 -3.55 -8.33 -9.68
N GLY A 34 -4.55 -8.82 -10.40
CA GLY A 34 -4.39 -9.37 -11.76
C GLY A 34 -4.06 -10.86 -11.78
N SER A 35 -3.87 -11.40 -12.99
CA SER A 35 -3.55 -12.81 -13.22
C SER A 35 -2.09 -13.10 -12.85
N ALA A 36 -1.88 -13.99 -11.88
CA ALA A 36 -0.54 -14.42 -11.47
C ALA A 36 0.26 -15.00 -12.65
N ASP A 37 -0.42 -15.66 -13.58
CA ASP A 37 0.19 -16.29 -14.76
C ASP A 37 0.77 -15.26 -15.74
N ARG A 38 0.15 -14.08 -15.86
CA ARG A 38 0.60 -13.02 -16.78
C ARG A 38 1.69 -12.13 -16.22
N LEU A 39 1.98 -12.23 -14.92
CA LEU A 39 2.99 -11.39 -14.28
C LEU A 39 4.40 -11.61 -14.88
N GLN A 40 4.64 -12.75 -15.53
CA GLN A 40 5.91 -13.09 -16.19
C GLN A 40 5.97 -12.68 -17.67
N ASP A 41 4.86 -12.25 -18.26
CA ASP A 41 4.73 -12.01 -19.71
C ASP A 41 4.85 -10.53 -20.11
N TYR A 42 5.27 -9.65 -19.19
CA TYR A 42 5.41 -8.23 -19.46
C TYR A 42 6.86 -7.84 -19.74
N ASP A 43 7.11 -7.22 -20.89
CA ASP A 43 8.43 -6.70 -21.26
C ASP A 43 8.88 -5.50 -20.40
N TYR A 44 7.93 -4.81 -19.77
CA TYR A 44 8.16 -3.56 -19.05
C TYR A 44 7.67 -3.61 -17.61
N SER A 45 8.45 -3.01 -16.71
CA SER A 45 8.08 -2.79 -15.30
C SER A 45 8.02 -1.29 -15.00
N VAL A 46 6.89 -0.85 -14.46
CA VAL A 46 6.68 0.54 -14.02
C VAL A 46 6.56 0.54 -12.51
N GLN A 47 7.31 1.43 -11.85
CA GLN A 47 7.35 1.53 -10.39
C GLN A 47 6.99 2.95 -9.94
N LEU A 48 6.14 3.05 -8.91
CA LEU A 48 5.86 4.31 -8.23
C LEU A 48 6.81 4.46 -7.04
N LEU A 49 7.73 5.41 -7.13
CA LEU A 49 8.72 5.70 -6.11
C LEU A 49 8.32 6.93 -5.28
N ILE A 50 8.82 7.01 -4.05
CA ILE A 50 8.56 8.11 -3.12
C ILE A 50 9.76 9.06 -3.12
N ASN A 51 9.51 10.36 -3.24
CA ASN A 51 10.55 11.39 -3.27
C ASN A 51 10.89 11.98 -1.89
N GLU A 52 10.05 11.75 -0.88
CA GLU A 52 10.22 12.31 0.46
C GLU A 52 10.09 11.24 1.55
N LYS A 53 10.81 11.43 2.66
CA LYS A 53 10.71 10.52 3.81
C LYS A 53 9.41 10.78 4.57
N MET A 54 8.47 9.85 4.49
CA MET A 54 7.20 9.94 5.22
C MET A 54 6.72 8.57 5.70
N GLN A 55 5.71 8.59 6.57
CA GLN A 55 4.92 7.41 6.91
C GLN A 55 3.60 7.43 6.14
N ILE A 56 3.27 6.32 5.50
CA ILE A 56 2.01 6.13 4.77
C ILE A 56 1.08 5.26 5.61
N THR A 57 -0.17 5.68 5.76
CA THR A 57 -1.16 4.92 6.52
C THR A 57 -1.69 3.74 5.71
N HIS A 58 -2.04 2.66 6.41
CA HIS A 58 -2.67 1.48 5.82
C HIS A 58 -3.95 1.80 5.03
N MET A 59 -4.70 2.84 5.44
CA MET A 59 -5.88 3.31 4.71
C MET A 59 -5.51 3.94 3.37
N ALA A 60 -4.47 4.78 3.34
CA ALA A 60 -4.01 5.43 2.12
C ALA A 60 -3.47 4.41 1.11
N ILE A 61 -2.77 3.37 1.58
CA ILE A 61 -2.29 2.28 0.74
C ILE A 61 -3.46 1.54 0.08
N GLU A 62 -4.49 1.16 0.86
CA GLU A 62 -5.66 0.46 0.30
C GLU A 62 -6.47 1.35 -0.66
N SER A 63 -6.65 2.64 -0.33
CA SER A 63 -7.30 3.60 -1.22
C SER A 63 -6.53 3.78 -2.53
N THR A 64 -5.19 3.83 -2.47
CA THR A 64 -4.34 3.94 -3.67
C THR A 64 -4.47 2.70 -4.54
N ARG A 65 -4.44 1.50 -3.93
CA ARG A 65 -4.64 0.23 -4.65
C ARG A 65 -5.98 0.19 -5.37
N LEU A 66 -7.07 0.54 -4.68
CA LEU A 66 -8.41 0.57 -5.28
C LEU A 66 -8.53 1.58 -6.42
N ALA A 67 -7.97 2.78 -6.24
CA ALA A 67 -7.98 3.80 -7.28
C ALA A 67 -7.16 3.39 -8.51
N ALA A 68 -5.95 2.87 -8.30
CA ALA A 68 -5.08 2.39 -9.37
C ALA A 68 -5.74 1.25 -10.15
N ASN A 69 -6.27 0.23 -9.47
CA ASN A 69 -6.96 -0.88 -10.11
C ASN A 69 -8.18 -0.40 -10.90
N LYS A 70 -9.02 0.47 -10.33
CA LYS A 70 -10.19 1.01 -11.05
C LYS A 70 -9.81 1.78 -12.32
N THR A 71 -8.70 2.53 -12.27
CA THR A 71 -8.18 3.22 -13.46
C THR A 71 -7.67 2.23 -14.49
N LEU A 72 -6.90 1.22 -14.07
CA LEU A 72 -6.39 0.17 -14.95
C LEU A 72 -7.51 -0.66 -15.58
N GLU A 73 -8.52 -1.07 -14.84
CA GLU A 73 -9.71 -1.76 -15.34
C GLU A 73 -10.39 -0.94 -16.44
N LYS A 74 -10.52 0.39 -16.24
CA LYS A 74 -11.13 1.28 -17.23
C LYS A 74 -10.27 1.46 -18.49
N THR A 75 -8.94 1.56 -18.36
CA THR A 75 -8.06 1.87 -19.49
C THR A 75 -7.65 0.65 -20.30
N THR A 76 -7.34 -0.44 -19.62
CA THR A 76 -6.79 -1.66 -20.24
C THR A 76 -7.88 -2.67 -20.58
N GLY A 77 -9.08 -2.47 -20.05
CA GLY A 77 -10.16 -3.45 -20.12
C GLY A 77 -9.82 -4.63 -19.21
N GLU A 78 -10.55 -4.76 -18.11
CA GLU A 78 -10.96 -6.10 -17.70
C GLU A 78 -12.26 -6.45 -18.43
#